data_AF-A0A844BKJ9-F1
#
_entry.id   AF-A0A844BKJ9-F1
#
_cell.length_a   1.000
_cell.length_b   1.000
_cell.length_c   1.000
_cell.angle_alpha   90.00
_cell.angle_beta   90.00
_cell.angle_gamma   90.00
#
_symmetry.space_group_name_H-M   'P 1'
#
loop_
_entity.id
_entity.type
_entity.pdbx_description
1 polymer ?
#
loop_
_entity_poly.entity_id
_entity_poly.type
_entity_poly.pdbx_seq_one_letter_code
_entity_poly.pdbx_strand_id
1 'polypeptide(L)'
;MAVTDPPVAHTDCVDCPIRHRAVCARCETDELDQLESIKYYRTYEAGQTVIWSGDRMDFVASVVEGIATLSQTMEDGRTQMVGLLLPSDFVGRPGRETAAYDVVATTSLTMCCFRKKPFEDLMIRTPHIGQRLLEMTLDELDAAREWMLLLGRKTAREKIASLLAIIARRDASLKFAPMQSKIVFDLPLTREAMADYLGLTLETVSRQMSALKRDGVIVLEGKRHVTIPDFDRLLGETGDDNDGGMLS
;
A
#
# COMPACT_ATOMS: atom_id res chain seq x y z
N MET A 1 27.65 -8.11 -7.36
CA MET A 1 27.05 -7.96 -8.71
C MET A 1 26.46 -6.56 -8.75
N ALA A 2 26.90 -5.71 -9.65
CA ALA A 2 26.54 -4.30 -9.66
C ALA A 2 25.02 -4.14 -9.85
N VAL A 3 24.37 -3.52 -8.87
CA VAL A 3 22.98 -3.08 -8.96
C VAL A 3 23.01 -1.82 -9.82
N THR A 4 22.70 -1.96 -11.10
CA THR A 4 22.40 -0.81 -11.95
C THR A 4 20.95 -0.44 -11.66
N ASP A 5 20.75 0.55 -10.78
CA ASP A 5 19.44 1.14 -10.56
C ASP A 5 18.94 1.74 -11.88
N PRO A 6 17.75 1.35 -12.38
CA PRO A 6 17.11 2.08 -13.46
C PRO A 6 16.84 3.52 -12.99
N PRO A 7 16.93 4.52 -13.88
CA PRO A 7 16.73 5.91 -13.48
C PRO A 7 15.29 6.11 -13.02
N VAL A 8 15.10 6.28 -11.71
CA VAL A 8 13.85 6.77 -11.14
C VAL A 8 13.63 8.18 -11.71
N ALA A 9 12.51 8.41 -12.40
CA ALA A 9 12.23 9.68 -13.09
C ALA A 9 12.10 10.90 -12.14
N HIS A 10 12.11 10.67 -10.82
CA HIS A 10 11.96 11.67 -9.77
C HIS A 10 13.18 11.60 -8.84
N THR A 11 14.21 12.38 -9.13
CA THR A 11 15.42 12.44 -8.29
C THR A 11 15.25 13.33 -7.07
N ASP A 12 14.39 14.33 -7.13
CA ASP A 12 14.31 15.39 -6.11
C ASP A 12 13.05 15.26 -5.25
N CYS A 13 13.17 15.54 -3.94
CA CYS A 13 12.06 15.42 -3.00
C CYS A 13 10.88 16.37 -3.33
N VAL A 14 11.16 17.52 -3.94
CA VAL A 14 10.17 18.56 -4.26
C VAL A 14 9.15 18.07 -5.31
N ASP A 15 9.63 17.34 -6.32
CA ASP A 15 8.82 16.82 -7.42
C ASP A 15 8.36 15.36 -7.19
N CYS A 16 8.47 14.88 -5.96
CA CYS A 16 8.14 13.50 -5.61
C CYS A 16 6.60 13.30 -5.66
N PRO A 17 6.09 12.33 -6.45
CA PRO A 17 4.65 12.16 -6.67
C PRO A 17 3.87 11.81 -5.40
N ILE A 18 4.53 11.13 -4.46
CA ILE A 18 3.94 10.72 -3.18
C ILE A 18 4.08 11.78 -2.07
N ARG A 19 4.74 12.91 -2.33
CA ARG A 19 5.12 13.90 -1.29
C ARG A 19 3.94 14.31 -0.42
N HIS A 20 2.78 14.55 -1.02
CA HIS A 20 1.58 15.04 -0.34
C HIS A 20 0.98 14.05 0.69
N ARG A 21 1.39 12.77 0.68
CA ARG A 21 0.90 11.73 1.60
C ARG A 21 2.00 11.00 2.37
N ALA A 22 3.24 11.03 1.88
CA ALA A 22 4.36 10.34 2.49
C ALA A 22 4.78 10.96 3.84
N VAL A 23 5.80 10.38 4.46
CA VAL A 23 6.37 10.87 5.72
C VAL A 23 6.90 12.31 5.64
N CYS A 24 7.31 12.75 4.44
CA CYS A 24 7.81 14.10 4.17
C CYS A 24 6.71 15.14 3.85
N ALA A 25 5.43 14.79 3.95
CA ALA A 25 4.31 15.66 3.55
C ALA A 25 4.22 16.98 4.33
N ARG A 26 4.71 16.97 5.58
CA ARG A 26 4.70 18.13 6.47
C ARG A 26 6.04 18.87 6.53
N CYS A 27 7.03 18.44 5.75
CA CYS A 27 8.36 19.01 5.84
C CYS A 27 8.45 20.38 5.15
N GLU A 28 9.10 21.32 5.82
CA GLU A 28 9.54 22.60 5.25
C GLU A 28 10.78 22.40 4.34
N THR A 29 11.18 23.45 3.60
CA THR A 29 12.22 23.33 2.58
C THR A 29 13.57 22.88 3.14
N ASP A 30 14.00 23.42 4.27
CA ASP A 30 15.26 23.04 4.93
C ASP A 30 15.21 21.62 5.54
N GLU A 31 14.04 21.19 6.03
CA GLU A 31 13.81 19.82 6.49
C GLU A 31 13.84 18.82 5.32
N LEU A 32 13.33 19.20 4.15
CA LEU A 32 13.39 18.40 2.92
C LEU A 32 14.83 18.23 2.42
N ASP A 33 15.65 19.29 2.46
CA ASP A 33 17.06 19.22 2.10
C ASP A 33 17.83 18.24 3.00
N GLN A 34 17.49 18.22 4.29
CA GLN A 34 18.06 17.27 5.24
C GLN A 34 17.64 15.83 4.93
N LEU A 35 16.36 15.59 4.64
CA LEU A 35 15.86 14.28 4.19
C LEU A 35 16.54 13.82 2.90
N GLU A 36 16.69 14.72 1.93
CA GLU A 36 17.36 14.48 0.66
C GLU A 36 18.81 14.02 0.84
N SER A 37 19.54 14.64 1.78
CA SER A 37 20.94 14.28 2.07
C SER A 37 21.13 12.86 2.62
N ILE A 38 20.08 12.27 3.21
CA ILE A 38 20.10 10.92 3.80
C ILE A 38 19.26 9.91 2.99
N LYS A 39 18.65 10.37 1.89
CA LYS A 39 17.82 9.61 0.96
C LYS A 39 18.66 8.77 0.02
N TYR A 40 18.12 7.63 -0.38
CA TYR A 40 18.53 6.90 -1.57
C TYR A 40 17.32 6.15 -2.13
N TYR A 41 17.28 5.95 -3.45
CA TYR A 41 16.27 5.09 -4.05
C TYR A 41 16.77 3.65 -4.10
N ARG A 42 15.82 2.71 -4.09
CA ARG A 42 16.08 1.31 -4.37
C ARG A 42 14.91 0.69 -5.10
N THR A 43 15.20 0.00 -6.19
CA THR A 43 14.20 -0.69 -7.01
C THR A 43 14.30 -2.20 -6.83
N TYR A 44 13.16 -2.88 -6.89
CA TYR A 44 13.00 -4.30 -6.74
C TYR A 44 12.12 -4.85 -7.87
N GLU A 45 12.47 -6.02 -8.38
CA GLU A 45 11.66 -6.72 -9.38
C GLU A 45 10.44 -7.37 -8.75
N ALA A 46 9.39 -7.60 -9.54
CA ALA A 46 8.22 -8.35 -9.08
C ALA A 46 8.61 -9.75 -8.59
N GLY A 47 8.15 -10.12 -7.39
CA GLY A 47 8.49 -11.36 -6.69
C GLY A 47 9.77 -11.29 -5.85
N GLN A 48 10.53 -10.19 -5.89
CA GLN A 48 11.74 -10.05 -5.11
C GLN A 48 11.41 -9.73 -3.64
N THR A 49 12.06 -10.45 -2.71
CA THR A 49 12.00 -10.10 -1.29
C THR A 49 12.78 -8.82 -1.02
N VAL A 50 12.10 -7.86 -0.39
CA VAL A 50 12.61 -6.55 -0.01
C VAL A 50 13.23 -6.62 1.39
N ILE A 51 12.51 -7.25 2.33
CA ILE A 51 12.85 -7.36 3.76
C ILE A 51 12.43 -8.76 4.23
N TRP A 52 13.27 -9.42 5.02
CA TRP A 52 12.89 -10.64 5.73
C TRP A 52 12.50 -10.32 7.18
N SER A 53 11.49 -11.02 7.69
CA SER A 53 11.14 -10.94 9.10
C SER A 53 12.33 -11.34 9.99
N GLY A 54 12.58 -10.57 11.03
CA GLY A 54 13.72 -10.75 11.93
C GLY A 54 15.03 -10.11 11.45
N ASP A 55 15.14 -9.71 10.18
CA ASP A 55 16.35 -9.02 9.71
C ASP A 55 16.51 -7.67 10.40
N ARG A 56 17.78 -7.28 10.58
CA ARG A 56 18.14 -5.96 11.06
C ARG A 56 17.73 -4.89 10.04
N MET A 57 16.98 -3.91 10.50
CA MET A 57 16.53 -2.77 9.72
C MET A 57 17.47 -1.58 9.92
N ASP A 58 18.33 -1.33 8.92
CA ASP A 58 19.24 -0.18 8.87
C ASP A 58 18.67 1.01 8.04
N PHE A 59 17.45 0.88 7.54
CA PHE A 59 16.72 1.93 6.83
C PHE A 59 15.24 1.98 7.23
N VAL A 60 14.62 3.11 6.95
CA VAL A 60 13.16 3.24 6.81
C VAL A 60 12.87 3.70 5.39
N ALA A 61 11.65 3.50 4.89
CA ALA A 61 11.35 3.84 3.51
C ALA A 61 9.88 4.22 3.29
N SER A 62 9.61 4.87 2.17
CA SER A 62 8.26 4.98 1.63
C SER A 62 8.20 4.35 0.24
N VAL A 63 7.10 3.67 -0.07
CA VAL A 63 6.85 3.17 -1.42
C VAL A 63 6.54 4.36 -2.33
N VAL A 64 7.28 4.50 -3.42
CA VAL A 64 7.12 5.59 -4.41
C VAL A 64 6.30 5.12 -5.58
N GLU A 65 6.62 3.93 -6.08
CA GLU A 65 5.94 3.29 -7.18
C GLU A 65 5.88 1.79 -6.93
N GLY A 66 4.83 1.16 -7.45
CA GLY A 66 4.62 -0.27 -7.29
C GLY A 66 4.01 -0.63 -5.95
N ILE A 67 3.93 -1.93 -5.71
CA ILE A 67 3.15 -2.52 -4.62
C ILE A 67 3.94 -3.69 -4.03
N ALA A 68 3.88 -3.82 -2.72
CA ALA A 68 4.47 -4.94 -1.99
C ALA A 68 3.46 -5.55 -1.01
N THR A 69 3.67 -6.80 -0.62
CA THR A 69 2.89 -7.48 0.41
C THR A 69 3.66 -7.48 1.72
N LEU A 70 2.94 -7.39 2.83
CA LEU A 70 3.44 -7.73 4.16
C LEU A 70 2.92 -9.12 4.51
N SER A 71 3.81 -10.05 4.83
CA SER A 71 3.44 -11.40 5.26
C SER A 71 4.16 -11.82 6.53
N GLN A 72 3.52 -12.71 7.28
CA GLN A 72 4.12 -13.37 8.43
C GLN A 72 4.14 -14.87 8.19
N THR A 73 5.29 -15.48 8.43
CA THR A 73 5.46 -16.94 8.43
C THR A 73 5.25 -17.47 9.85
N MET A 74 4.37 -18.46 10.00
CA MET A 74 4.08 -19.17 11.25
C MET A 74 5.11 -20.28 11.49
N GLU A 75 5.21 -20.77 12.73
CA GLU A 75 6.15 -21.84 13.11
C GLU A 75 5.93 -23.15 12.33
N ASP A 76 4.70 -23.41 11.90
CA ASP A 76 4.35 -24.58 11.09
C ASP A 76 4.60 -24.39 9.57
N GLY A 77 5.22 -23.26 9.19
CA GLY A 77 5.58 -22.93 7.81
C GLY A 77 4.44 -22.33 6.99
N ARG A 78 3.22 -22.19 7.55
CA ARG A 78 2.16 -21.45 6.86
C ARG A 78 2.51 -19.97 6.81
N THR A 79 2.18 -19.33 5.70
CA THR A 79 2.31 -17.89 5.53
C THR A 79 0.95 -17.24 5.52
N GLN A 80 0.85 -16.03 6.04
CA GLN A 80 -0.35 -15.21 5.98
C GLN A 80 0.04 -13.82 5.52
N MET A 81 -0.57 -13.36 4.43
CA MET A 81 -0.52 -11.94 4.07
C MET A 81 -1.33 -11.13 5.08
N VAL A 82 -0.69 -10.15 5.72
CA VAL A 82 -1.28 -9.29 6.75
C VAL A 82 -1.50 -7.86 6.28
N GLY A 83 -0.93 -7.48 5.13
CA GLY A 83 -1.09 -6.13 4.60
C GLY A 83 -0.56 -5.98 3.18
N LEU A 84 -0.90 -4.85 2.58
CA LEU A 84 -0.38 -4.37 1.30
C LEU A 84 0.26 -3.01 1.52
N LEU A 85 1.43 -2.84 0.93
CA LEU A 85 2.13 -1.56 0.83
C LEU A 85 1.87 -1.00 -0.56
N LEU A 86 1.19 0.14 -0.62
CA LEU A 86 0.92 0.92 -1.82
C LEU A 86 1.74 2.23 -1.78
N PRO A 87 1.79 3.00 -2.87
CA PRO A 87 2.52 4.26 -2.87
C PRO A 87 2.09 5.19 -1.72
N SER A 88 3.08 5.90 -1.17
CA SER A 88 3.03 6.69 0.08
C SER A 88 3.07 5.90 1.40
N ASP A 89 2.90 4.58 1.39
CA ASP A 89 2.99 3.79 2.64
C ASP A 89 4.42 3.78 3.17
N PHE A 90 4.53 3.84 4.50
CA PHE A 90 5.80 3.86 5.21
C PHE A 90 6.19 2.44 5.65
N VAL A 91 7.47 2.12 5.53
CA VAL A 91 8.05 0.83 5.86
C VAL A 91 9.19 1.03 6.87
N GLY A 92 9.16 0.23 7.92
CA GLY A 92 10.11 0.30 9.03
C GLY A 92 9.50 0.99 10.25
N ARG A 93 10.19 0.86 11.39
CA ARG A 93 9.75 1.42 12.66
C ARG A 93 10.93 2.06 13.38
N PRO A 94 11.01 3.42 13.43
CA PRO A 94 11.99 4.11 14.25
C PRO A 94 12.01 3.56 15.69
N GLY A 95 13.19 3.31 16.23
CA GLY A 95 13.41 2.72 17.55
C GLY A 95 13.29 1.19 17.64
N ARG A 96 12.91 0.47 16.57
CA ARG A 96 12.91 -1.01 16.54
C ARG A 96 14.01 -1.55 15.63
N GLU A 97 14.88 -2.40 16.15
CA GLU A 97 16.05 -2.90 15.41
C GLU A 97 15.73 -3.86 14.27
N THR A 98 14.69 -4.69 14.41
CA THR A 98 14.38 -5.77 13.46
C THR A 98 13.04 -5.59 12.76
N ALA A 99 12.93 -6.16 11.56
CA ALA A 99 11.69 -6.23 10.81
C ALA A 99 10.70 -7.21 11.46
N ALA A 100 9.42 -6.85 11.48
CA ALA A 100 8.37 -7.71 12.03
C ALA A 100 7.72 -8.63 10.98
N TYR A 101 7.87 -8.30 9.70
CA TYR A 101 7.18 -8.94 8.58
C TYR A 101 8.15 -9.14 7.43
N ASP A 102 7.88 -10.17 6.64
CA ASP A 102 8.45 -10.30 5.31
C ASP A 102 7.77 -9.28 4.39
N VAL A 103 8.58 -8.62 3.55
CA VAL A 103 8.08 -7.69 2.53
C VAL A 103 8.53 -8.18 1.16
N VAL A 104 7.57 -8.42 0.27
CA VAL A 104 7.82 -8.94 -1.08
C VAL A 104 7.19 -8.02 -2.11
N ALA A 105 7.97 -7.60 -3.11
CA ALA A 105 7.47 -6.80 -4.21
C ALA A 105 6.46 -7.61 -5.04
N THR A 106 5.24 -7.10 -5.24
CA THR A 106 4.21 -7.73 -6.08
C THR A 106 4.30 -7.28 -7.54
N THR A 107 4.74 -6.04 -7.74
CA THR A 107 5.05 -5.44 -9.03
C THR A 107 6.52 -5.00 -9.03
N SER A 108 7.02 -4.43 -10.13
CA SER A 108 8.22 -3.59 -10.02
C SER A 108 7.95 -2.52 -8.95
N LEU A 109 8.86 -2.38 -8.00
CA LEU A 109 8.69 -1.60 -6.79
C LEU A 109 9.87 -0.65 -6.63
N THR A 110 9.59 0.64 -6.50
CA THR A 110 10.59 1.66 -6.18
C THR A 110 10.31 2.23 -4.80
N MET A 111 11.33 2.20 -3.94
CA MET A 111 11.26 2.74 -2.59
C MET A 111 12.18 3.95 -2.44
N CYS A 112 11.68 4.99 -1.77
CA CYS A 112 12.48 6.09 -1.26
C CYS A 112 12.94 5.71 0.15
N CYS A 113 14.22 5.34 0.28
CA CYS A 113 14.80 4.87 1.53
C CYS A 113 15.59 5.99 2.23
N PHE A 114 15.53 6.00 3.55
CA PHE A 114 16.34 6.87 4.40
C PHE A 114 17.20 6.00 5.31
N ARG A 115 18.48 6.37 5.47
CA ARG A 115 19.33 5.72 6.47
C ARG A 115 18.70 5.91 7.85
N LYS A 116 18.48 4.81 8.57
CA LYS A 116 17.63 4.83 9.78
C LYS A 116 18.17 5.73 10.88
N LYS A 117 19.45 5.60 11.23
CA LYS A 117 20.06 6.42 12.30
C LYS A 117 19.97 7.93 12.02
N PRO A 118 20.41 8.43 10.84
CA PRO A 118 20.20 9.84 10.50
C PRO A 118 18.73 10.26 10.48
N PHE A 119 17.82 9.39 10.04
CA PHE A 119 16.38 9.67 10.05
C PHE A 119 15.84 9.79 11.49
N GLU A 120 16.26 8.92 12.40
CA GLU A 120 15.91 8.98 13.82
C GLU A 120 16.46 10.25 14.49
N ASP A 121 17.70 10.64 14.18
CA ASP A 121 18.30 11.89 14.65
C ASP A 121 17.54 13.12 14.13
N LEU A 122 17.11 13.08 12.86
CA LEU A 122 16.32 14.15 12.23
C LEU A 122 14.95 14.26 12.88
N MET A 123 14.29 13.14 13.17
CA MET A 123 12.98 13.09 13.81
C MET A 123 12.97 13.74 15.20
N ILE A 124 14.08 13.67 15.95
CA ILE A 124 14.23 14.36 17.24
C ILE A 124 14.27 15.89 17.06
N ARG A 125 14.86 16.37 15.98
CA ARG A 125 15.04 17.81 15.69
C ARG A 125 13.88 18.42 14.92
N THR A 126 13.06 17.58 14.29
CA THR A 126 12.03 17.96 13.32
C THR A 126 10.67 17.40 13.76
N PRO A 127 9.95 18.12 14.64
CA PRO A 127 8.69 17.62 15.22
C PRO A 127 7.63 17.26 14.15
N HIS A 128 7.63 17.95 13.01
CA HIS A 128 6.71 17.70 11.90
C HIS A 128 6.79 16.26 11.37
N ILE A 129 7.99 15.66 11.32
CA ILE A 129 8.19 14.27 10.89
C ILE A 129 7.56 13.31 11.90
N GLY A 130 7.82 13.54 13.21
CA GLY A 130 7.26 12.72 14.27
C GLY A 130 5.73 12.79 14.32
N GLN A 131 5.16 13.98 14.17
CA GLN A 131 3.71 14.19 14.07
C GLN A 131 3.12 13.46 12.86
N ARG A 132 3.76 13.58 11.69
CA ARG A 132 3.30 12.89 10.48
C ARG A 132 3.35 11.37 10.62
N LEU A 133 4.40 10.82 11.23
CA LEU A 133 4.48 9.39 11.52
C LEU A 133 3.38 8.93 12.46
N LEU A 134 3.03 9.74 13.47
CA LEU A 134 1.93 9.42 14.37
C LEU A 134 0.59 9.40 13.63
N GLU A 135 0.29 10.40 12.80
CA GLU A 135 -0.89 10.42 11.93
C GLU A 135 -0.96 9.14 11.07
N MET A 136 0.11 8.83 10.34
CA MET A 136 0.18 7.63 9.49
C MET A 136 -0.02 6.33 10.27
N THR A 137 0.53 6.25 11.49
CA THR A 137 0.37 5.08 12.36
C THR A 137 -1.06 4.92 12.86
N LEU A 138 -1.75 6.02 13.17
CA LEU A 138 -3.15 6.00 13.56
C LEU A 138 -4.05 5.61 12.38
N ASP A 139 -3.78 6.15 11.19
CA ASP A 139 -4.47 5.78 9.96
C ASP A 139 -4.30 4.28 9.66
N GLU A 140 -3.08 3.74 9.81
CA GLU A 140 -2.80 2.31 9.63
C GLU A 140 -3.52 1.43 10.69
N LEU A 141 -3.61 1.91 11.93
CA LEU A 141 -4.33 1.21 12.99
C LEU A 141 -5.84 1.15 12.72
N ASP A 142 -6.43 2.23 12.24
CA ASP A 142 -7.85 2.28 11.89
C ASP A 142 -8.13 1.40 10.66
N ALA A 143 -7.27 1.47 9.64
CA ALA A 143 -7.34 0.56 8.49
C ALA A 143 -7.23 -0.92 8.91
N ALA A 144 -6.36 -1.26 9.87
CA ALA A 144 -6.24 -2.62 10.37
C ALA A 144 -7.51 -3.10 11.10
N ARG A 145 -8.19 -2.21 11.84
CA ARG A 145 -9.46 -2.50 12.52
C ARG A 145 -10.60 -2.70 11.52
N GLU A 146 -10.67 -1.86 10.49
CA GLU A 146 -11.62 -2.03 9.38
C GLU A 146 -11.38 -3.35 8.64
N TRP A 147 -10.10 -3.69 8.40
CA TRP A 147 -9.74 -4.96 7.75
C TRP A 147 -10.15 -6.17 8.59
N MET A 148 -10.04 -6.08 9.92
CA MET A 148 -10.52 -7.13 10.82
C MET A 148 -12.04 -7.35 10.70
N LEU A 149 -12.83 -6.28 10.63
CA LEU A 149 -14.28 -6.37 10.41
C LEU A 149 -14.62 -6.97 9.04
N LEU A 150 -13.93 -6.51 7.99
CA LEU A 150 -14.07 -7.04 6.64
C LEU A 150 -13.81 -8.55 6.61
N LEU A 151 -12.70 -9.00 7.21
CA LEU A 151 -12.33 -10.42 7.20
C LEU A 151 -13.30 -11.27 8.03
N GLY A 152 -13.83 -10.73 9.13
CA GLY A 152 -14.64 -11.47 10.10
C GLY A 152 -16.16 -11.48 9.84
N ARG A 153 -16.69 -10.53 9.05
CA ARG A 153 -18.14 -10.35 8.88
C ARG A 153 -18.61 -10.19 7.44
N LYS A 154 -17.80 -9.62 6.54
CA LYS A 154 -18.23 -9.39 5.16
C LYS A 154 -18.32 -10.70 4.37
N THR A 155 -19.30 -10.78 3.48
CA THR A 155 -19.44 -11.88 2.52
C THR A 155 -18.27 -11.89 1.53
N ALA A 156 -18.06 -13.01 0.83
CA ALA A 156 -16.97 -13.10 -0.15
C ALA A 156 -17.07 -12.02 -1.26
N ARG A 157 -18.29 -11.63 -1.63
CA ARG A 157 -18.53 -10.58 -2.62
C ARG A 157 -18.15 -9.21 -2.06
N GLU A 158 -18.63 -8.89 -0.87
CA GLU A 158 -18.33 -7.64 -0.16
C GLU A 158 -16.83 -7.45 0.11
N LYS A 159 -16.13 -8.52 0.51
CA LYS A 159 -14.66 -8.51 0.68
C LYS A 159 -13.93 -8.10 -0.60
N ILE A 160 -14.36 -8.65 -1.74
CA ILE A 160 -13.75 -8.36 -3.04
C ILE A 160 -14.10 -6.96 -3.51
N ALA A 161 -15.35 -6.54 -3.36
CA ALA A 161 -15.76 -5.16 -3.67
C ALA A 161 -14.98 -4.14 -2.84
N SER A 162 -14.81 -4.41 -1.54
CA SER A 162 -14.05 -3.56 -0.62
C SER A 162 -12.57 -3.45 -1.03
N LEU A 163 -11.93 -4.57 -1.39
CA LEU A 163 -10.56 -4.56 -1.88
C LEU A 163 -10.41 -3.72 -3.16
N LEU A 164 -11.33 -3.87 -4.13
CA LEU A 164 -11.33 -3.09 -5.36
C LEU A 164 -11.53 -1.60 -5.06
N ALA A 165 -12.41 -1.25 -4.13
CA ALA A 165 -12.67 0.13 -3.74
C ALA A 165 -11.44 0.80 -3.10
N ILE A 166 -10.71 0.07 -2.24
CA ILE A 166 -9.47 0.58 -1.62
C ILE A 166 -8.40 0.84 -2.67
N ILE A 167 -8.17 -0.11 -3.58
CA ILE A 167 -7.16 0.03 -4.63
C ILE A 167 -7.53 1.20 -5.56
N ALA A 168 -8.80 1.32 -5.93
CA ALA A 168 -9.29 2.41 -6.77
C ALA A 168 -9.14 3.79 -6.10
N ARG A 169 -9.45 3.92 -4.80
CA ARG A 169 -9.25 5.17 -4.05
C ARG A 169 -7.79 5.58 -3.99
N ARG A 170 -6.89 4.62 -3.73
CA ARG A 170 -5.45 4.89 -3.67
C ARG A 170 -4.91 5.32 -5.04
N ASP A 171 -5.29 4.62 -6.12
CA ASP A 171 -4.88 4.97 -7.49
C ASP A 171 -5.42 6.35 -7.92
N ALA A 172 -6.69 6.64 -7.65
CA ALA A 172 -7.31 7.94 -7.97
C ALA A 172 -6.64 9.10 -7.21
N SER A 173 -6.30 8.89 -5.93
CA SER A 173 -5.61 9.91 -5.13
C SER A 173 -4.21 10.22 -5.67
N LEU A 174 -3.46 9.23 -6.14
CA LEU A 174 -2.13 9.44 -6.71
C LEU A 174 -2.19 10.22 -8.03
N LYS A 175 -3.26 10.02 -8.81
CA LYS A 175 -3.50 10.70 -10.08
C LYS A 175 -4.19 12.07 -9.93
N PHE A 176 -4.47 12.51 -8.70
CA PHE A 176 -5.30 13.68 -8.40
C PHE A 176 -6.62 13.70 -9.20
N ALA A 177 -7.18 12.51 -9.47
CA ALA A 177 -8.36 12.35 -10.29
C ALA A 177 -9.63 12.45 -9.42
N PRO A 178 -10.67 13.19 -9.85
CA PRO A 178 -11.92 13.26 -9.13
C PRO A 178 -12.62 11.89 -9.12
N MET A 179 -13.04 11.43 -7.94
CA MET A 179 -13.71 10.13 -7.74
C MET A 179 -15.10 10.01 -8.40
N GLN A 180 -15.62 11.10 -8.97
CA GLN A 180 -16.93 11.16 -9.64
C GLN A 180 -16.88 10.66 -11.10
N SER A 181 -15.77 10.05 -11.52
CA SER A 181 -15.53 9.59 -12.88
C SER A 181 -15.21 8.10 -12.92
N LYS A 182 -15.33 7.51 -14.10
CA LYS A 182 -14.89 6.13 -14.38
C LYS A 182 -13.45 5.96 -13.90
N ILE A 183 -13.22 5.05 -12.96
CA ILE A 183 -11.88 4.76 -12.43
C ILE A 183 -11.30 3.56 -13.17
N VAL A 184 -10.06 3.69 -13.62
CA VAL A 184 -9.36 2.62 -14.36
C VAL A 184 -8.00 2.39 -13.70
N PHE A 185 -7.75 1.15 -13.31
CA PHE A 185 -6.50 0.75 -12.69
C PHE A 185 -6.17 -0.71 -13.04
N ASP A 186 -4.90 -1.05 -12.92
CA ASP A 186 -4.45 -2.43 -12.98
C ASP A 186 -4.41 -3.03 -11.58
N LEU A 187 -5.08 -4.18 -11.42
CA LEU A 187 -5.09 -4.92 -10.18
C LEU A 187 -3.69 -5.47 -9.89
N PRO A 188 -3.04 -5.06 -8.80
CA PRO A 188 -1.66 -5.45 -8.48
C PRO A 188 -1.56 -6.91 -8.05
N LEU A 189 -2.64 -7.45 -7.51
CA LEU A 189 -2.70 -8.81 -6.99
C LEU A 189 -3.10 -9.80 -8.08
N THR A 190 -2.51 -11.00 -8.02
CA THR A 190 -3.09 -12.16 -8.70
C THR A 190 -4.35 -12.61 -7.97
N ARG A 191 -5.12 -13.53 -8.57
CA ARG A 191 -6.29 -14.11 -7.91
C ARG A 191 -5.90 -14.94 -6.68
N GLU A 192 -4.75 -15.58 -6.76
CA GLU A 192 -4.13 -16.34 -5.66
C GLU A 192 -3.75 -15.40 -4.51
N ALA A 193 -3.11 -14.27 -4.81
CA ALA A 193 -2.74 -13.28 -3.80
C ALA A 193 -3.98 -12.62 -3.16
N MET A 194 -5.03 -12.35 -3.93
CA MET A 194 -6.32 -11.90 -3.38
C MET A 194 -6.95 -12.96 -2.45
N ALA A 195 -6.85 -14.24 -2.82
CA ALA A 195 -7.41 -15.33 -2.05
C ALA A 195 -6.72 -15.42 -0.68
N ASP A 196 -5.40 -15.37 -0.67
CA ASP A 196 -4.59 -15.32 0.55
C ASP A 196 -4.92 -14.08 1.41
N TYR A 197 -4.98 -12.91 0.78
CA TYR A 197 -5.22 -11.65 1.49
C TYR A 197 -6.63 -11.51 2.08
N LEU A 198 -7.64 -12.07 1.42
CA LEU A 198 -9.06 -11.96 1.85
C LEU A 198 -9.53 -13.17 2.68
N GLY A 199 -8.68 -14.18 2.87
CA GLY A 199 -9.05 -15.44 3.50
C GLY A 199 -10.14 -16.17 2.71
N LEU A 200 -10.01 -16.20 1.38
CA LEU A 200 -10.93 -16.85 0.45
C LEU A 200 -10.21 -17.95 -0.34
N THR A 201 -10.97 -18.79 -1.03
CA THR A 201 -10.37 -19.70 -2.02
C THR A 201 -10.19 -18.98 -3.36
N LEU A 202 -9.15 -19.37 -4.12
CA LEU A 202 -8.91 -18.88 -5.50
C LEU A 202 -10.17 -18.98 -6.38
N GLU A 203 -10.89 -20.09 -6.24
CA GLU A 203 -12.12 -20.39 -6.96
C GLU A 203 -13.24 -19.42 -6.58
N THR A 204 -13.34 -19.07 -5.29
CA THR A 204 -14.30 -18.08 -4.80
C THR A 204 -13.97 -16.67 -5.31
N VAL A 205 -12.70 -16.27 -5.29
CA VAL A 205 -12.28 -14.98 -5.85
C VAL A 205 -12.64 -14.90 -7.33
N SER A 206 -12.30 -15.94 -8.10
CA SER A 206 -12.60 -16.00 -9.53
C SER A 206 -14.10 -15.95 -9.83
N ARG A 207 -14.92 -16.66 -9.04
CA ARG A 207 -16.39 -16.66 -9.15
C ARG A 207 -16.97 -15.27 -8.88
N GLN A 208 -16.55 -14.61 -7.80
CA GLN A 208 -17.09 -13.31 -7.42
C GLN A 208 -16.66 -12.18 -8.36
N MET A 209 -15.41 -12.21 -8.85
CA MET A 209 -14.96 -11.26 -9.88
C MET A 209 -15.75 -11.41 -11.18
N SER A 210 -16.08 -12.65 -11.56
CA SER A 210 -16.94 -12.92 -12.70
C SER A 210 -18.39 -12.47 -12.47
N ALA A 211 -18.89 -12.58 -11.23
CA ALA A 211 -20.21 -12.09 -10.86
C ALA A 211 -20.28 -10.55 -10.92
N LEU A 212 -19.34 -9.84 -10.30
CA LEU A 212 -19.25 -8.37 -10.37
C LEU A 212 -19.18 -7.88 -11.83
N LYS A 213 -18.42 -8.59 -12.68
CA LYS A 213 -18.36 -8.31 -14.13
C LYS A 213 -19.72 -8.52 -14.80
N ARG A 214 -20.37 -9.66 -14.55
CA ARG A 214 -21.68 -10.00 -15.14
C ARG A 214 -22.74 -8.97 -14.76
N ASP A 215 -22.69 -8.49 -13.51
CA ASP A 215 -23.64 -7.51 -12.99
C ASP A 215 -23.30 -6.09 -13.49
N GLY A 216 -22.16 -5.89 -14.14
CA GLY A 216 -21.71 -4.59 -14.66
C GLY A 216 -21.20 -3.63 -13.60
N VAL A 217 -20.89 -4.13 -12.40
CA VAL A 217 -20.22 -3.34 -11.34
C VAL A 217 -18.79 -3.02 -11.75
N ILE A 218 -18.14 -3.95 -12.46
CA ILE A 218 -16.81 -3.76 -13.03
C ILE A 218 -16.79 -4.19 -14.50
N VAL A 219 -15.86 -3.60 -15.25
CA VAL A 219 -15.44 -4.09 -16.56
C VAL A 219 -14.02 -4.63 -16.43
N LEU A 220 -13.76 -5.78 -17.02
CA LEU A 220 -12.51 -6.53 -16.89
C LEU A 220 -11.94 -6.81 -18.27
N GLU A 221 -10.79 -6.21 -18.55
CA GLU A 221 -10.03 -6.36 -19.79
C GLU A 221 -8.77 -7.20 -19.48
N GLY A 222 -8.71 -8.41 -20.02
CA GLY A 222 -7.70 -9.39 -19.61
C GLY A 222 -7.88 -9.84 -18.15
N LYS A 223 -6.77 -10.03 -17.42
CA LYS A 223 -6.78 -10.59 -16.05
C LYS A 223 -6.74 -9.54 -14.95
N ARG A 224 -6.12 -8.39 -15.21
CA ARG A 224 -5.76 -7.40 -14.19
C ARG A 224 -6.28 -5.99 -14.50
N HIS A 225 -6.60 -5.64 -15.75
CA HIS A 225 -7.12 -4.32 -16.06
C HIS A 225 -8.58 -4.22 -15.64
N VAL A 226 -8.86 -3.37 -14.66
CA VAL A 226 -10.19 -3.18 -14.06
C VAL A 226 -10.66 -1.76 -14.32
N THR A 227 -11.85 -1.65 -14.88
CA THR A 227 -12.60 -0.41 -14.96
C THR A 227 -13.77 -0.49 -13.98
N ILE A 228 -13.91 0.52 -13.13
CA ILE A 228 -15.10 0.76 -12.31
C ILE A 228 -15.91 1.85 -13.02
N PRO A 229 -17.06 1.52 -13.65
CA PRO A 229 -17.88 2.49 -14.36
C PRO A 229 -18.52 3.52 -13.43
N ASP A 230 -18.92 3.07 -12.24
CA ASP A 230 -19.62 3.84 -11.22
C ASP A 230 -19.04 3.44 -9.85
N PHE A 231 -18.37 4.37 -9.20
CA PHE A 231 -17.69 4.11 -7.93
C PHE A 231 -18.68 3.97 -6.77
N ASP A 232 -19.77 4.74 -6.76
CA ASP A 232 -20.80 4.65 -5.72
C ASP A 232 -21.53 3.31 -5.80
N ARG A 233 -21.74 2.80 -7.01
CA ARG A 233 -22.26 1.45 -7.20
C ARG A 233 -21.32 0.38 -6.62
N LEU A 234 -20.00 0.52 -6.79
CA LEU A 234 -19.05 -0.40 -6.17
C LEU A 234 -19.07 -0.29 -4.64
N LEU A 235 -19.21 0.92 -4.09
CA LEU A 235 -19.35 1.12 -2.65
C LEU A 235 -20.62 0.45 -2.12
N GLY A 236 -21.74 0.51 -2.85
CA GLY A 236 -22.95 -0.23 -2.46
C GLY A 236 -22.75 -1.75 -2.36
N GLU A 237 -21.75 -2.30 -3.04
CA GLU A 237 -21.41 -3.73 -3.02
C GLU A 237 -20.46 -4.10 -1.87
N THR A 238 -19.91 -3.13 -1.12
CA THR A 238 -19.02 -3.40 0.02
C THR A 238 -19.78 -3.82 1.28
N GLY A 239 -21.11 -3.66 1.30
CA GLY A 239 -21.95 -3.98 2.46
C GLY A 239 -21.73 -3.04 3.64
N ASP A 240 -21.14 -1.86 3.41
CA ASP A 240 -21.09 -0.80 4.41
C ASP A 240 -22.49 -0.18 4.48
N ASP A 241 -23.28 -0.62 5.45
CA ASP A 241 -24.54 0.02 5.80
C ASP A 241 -24.27 1.51 6.09
N ASN A 242 -25.20 2.37 5.74
CA ASN A 242 -25.13 3.85 5.74
C ASN A 242 -24.94 4.50 7.14
N ASP A 243 -24.34 3.80 8.10
CA ASP A 243 -24.01 4.24 9.46
C ASP A 243 -22.61 4.90 9.50
N GLY A 244 -22.48 6.05 8.83
CA GLY A 244 -21.64 7.17 9.30
C GLY A 244 -20.12 6.94 9.52
N GLY A 245 -19.52 5.89 8.99
CA GLY A 245 -18.06 5.70 9.01
C GLY A 245 -17.39 6.58 7.95
N MET A 246 -16.87 7.73 8.34
CA MET A 246 -16.20 8.68 7.45
C MET A 246 -14.93 8.04 6.89
N LEU A 247 -15.00 7.58 5.63
CA LEU A 247 -13.84 7.26 4.80
C LEU A 247 -13.17 8.58 4.40
N SER A 248 -12.35 9.14 5.30
CA SER A 248 -11.44 10.26 5.02
C SER A 248 -10.09 9.76 4.50
#